data_AF-A0A672JBC6-F1
#
_entry.id   AF-A0A672JBC6-F1
#
_cell.length_a   1.000
_cell.length_b   1.000
_cell.length_c   1.000
_cell.angle_alpha   90.00
_cell.angle_beta   90.00
_cell.angle_gamma   90.00
#
_symmetry.space_group_name_H-M   'P 1'
#
loop_
_entity.id
_entity.type
_entity.pdbx_description
1 polymer ?
#
loop_
_entity_poly.entity_id
_entity_poly.type
_entity_poly.pdbx_seq_one_letter_code
_entity_poly.pdbx_strand_id
1 'polypeptide(L)'
;MALERGYTVDFCEPETSWKFDACELERRNKHGVPQEKILQMLERFSSPVSVDAVLNSEEPSHVQQRRRADRDRRPPRTRARTGNQHY
;
A
#
# COMPACT_ATOMS: atom_id res chain seq x y z
N MET A 1 -13.37 -3.24 3.19
CA MET A 1 -12.64 -3.70 1.98
C MET A 1 -13.50 -3.55 0.72
N ALA A 2 -12.95 -3.65 -0.49
CA ALA A 2 -13.72 -3.53 -1.74
C ALA A 2 -14.87 -4.57 -1.82
N LEU A 3 -14.60 -5.80 -1.37
CA LEU A 3 -15.57 -6.90 -1.32
C LEU A 3 -16.79 -6.59 -0.42
N GLU A 4 -16.58 -5.99 0.76
CA GLU A 4 -17.66 -5.60 1.69
C GLU A 4 -18.62 -4.56 1.08
N ARG A 5 -18.20 -3.88 0.01
CA ARG A 5 -19.00 -2.87 -0.69
C ARG A 5 -19.59 -3.40 -2.00
N GLY A 6 -19.48 -4.70 -2.25
CA GLY A 6 -20.04 -5.35 -3.45
C GLY A 6 -19.25 -5.09 -4.74
N TYR A 7 -17.98 -4.66 -4.65
CA TYR A 7 -17.13 -4.51 -5.82
C TYR A 7 -16.47 -5.84 -6.22
N THR A 8 -16.38 -6.08 -7.53
CA THR A 8 -15.57 -7.15 -8.12
C THR A 8 -14.14 -6.64 -8.35
N VAL A 9 -13.16 -7.53 -8.20
CA VAL A 9 -11.74 -7.23 -8.38
C VAL A 9 -11.15 -8.24 -9.34
N ASP A 10 -10.62 -7.75 -10.45
CA ASP A 10 -9.94 -8.56 -11.46
C ASP A 10 -8.44 -8.19 -11.49
N PHE A 11 -7.59 -9.20 -11.65
CA PHE A 11 -6.14 -9.01 -11.80
C PHE A 11 -5.78 -8.98 -13.28
N CYS A 12 -5.29 -7.84 -13.76
CA CYS A 12 -4.80 -7.68 -15.13
C CYS A 12 -3.28 -7.61 -15.12
N GLU A 13 -2.61 -8.69 -15.51
CA GLU A 13 -1.17 -8.67 -15.76
C GLU A 13 -0.88 -8.22 -17.20
N PRO A 14 0.18 -7.42 -17.42
CA PRO A 14 0.62 -7.11 -18.76
C PRO A 14 1.25 -8.33 -19.42
N GLU A 15 0.82 -8.66 -20.63
CA GLU A 15 1.42 -9.71 -21.46
C GLU A 15 2.64 -9.15 -22.19
N THR A 16 3.69 -8.85 -21.41
CA THR A 16 4.96 -8.35 -21.93
C THR A 16 6.07 -9.36 -21.67
N SER A 17 6.95 -9.54 -22.67
CA SER A 17 8.11 -10.42 -22.55
C SER A 17 9.12 -9.98 -21.49
N TRP A 18 9.08 -8.70 -21.11
CA TRP A 18 9.99 -8.08 -20.16
C TRP A 18 9.43 -7.94 -18.74
N LYS A 19 8.26 -8.49 -18.42
CA LYS A 19 7.62 -8.33 -17.09
C LYS A 19 8.43 -8.87 -15.92
N PHE A 20 9.42 -9.73 -16.18
CA PHE A 20 10.35 -10.27 -15.18
C PHE A 20 11.81 -9.87 -15.42
N ASP A 21 12.07 -8.97 -16.38
CA ASP A 21 13.42 -8.50 -16.69
C ASP A 21 13.71 -7.21 -15.91
N ALA A 22 14.54 -7.31 -14.88
CA ALA A 22 14.87 -6.18 -14.01
C ALA A 22 15.52 -5.01 -14.77
N CYS A 23 16.33 -5.27 -15.81
CA CYS A 23 16.98 -4.23 -16.60
C CYS A 23 15.97 -3.46 -17.44
N GLU A 24 15.07 -4.18 -18.11
CA GLU A 24 14.02 -3.55 -18.92
C GLU A 24 12.98 -2.82 -18.06
N LEU A 25 12.68 -3.35 -16.87
CA LEU A 25 11.82 -2.68 -15.89
C LEU A 25 12.46 -1.40 -15.33
N GLU A 26 13.77 -1.40 -15.09
CA GLU A 26 14.51 -0.19 -14.69
C GLU A 26 14.42 0.87 -15.80
N ARG A 27 14.74 0.48 -17.03
CA ARG A 27 14.77 1.37 -18.19
C ARG A 27 13.40 1.98 -18.51
N ARG A 28 12.31 1.24 -18.30
CA ARG A 28 10.94 1.69 -18.59
C ARG A 28 10.24 2.40 -17.43
N ASN A 29 10.78 2.35 -16.21
CA ASN A 29 10.07 2.94 -15.07
C ASN A 29 10.07 4.47 -15.11
N LYS A 30 8.96 5.07 -14.71
CA LYS A 30 8.79 6.53 -14.64
C LYS A 30 9.37 7.14 -13.35
N HIS A 31 9.56 6.32 -12.33
CA HIS A 31 9.81 6.76 -10.96
C HIS A 31 11.26 6.60 -10.50
N GLY A 32 12.17 6.21 -11.41
CA GLY A 32 13.59 6.01 -11.11
C GLY A 32 13.85 4.89 -10.11
N VAL A 33 13.06 3.82 -10.16
CA VAL A 33 13.26 2.67 -9.26
C VAL A 33 14.52 1.92 -9.71
N PRO A 34 15.59 1.81 -8.89
CA PRO A 34 16.82 1.16 -9.32
C PRO A 34 16.63 -0.35 -9.55
N GLN A 35 17.47 -0.93 -10.40
CA GLN A 35 17.45 -2.37 -10.72
C GLN A 35 17.49 -3.25 -9.46
N GLU A 36 18.35 -2.92 -8.48
CA GLU A 36 18.44 -3.68 -7.23
C GLU A 36 17.09 -3.73 -6.49
N LYS A 37 16.36 -2.62 -6.50
CA LYS A 37 15.06 -2.56 -5.85
C LYS A 37 14.01 -3.37 -6.60
N ILE A 38 14.08 -3.38 -7.93
CA ILE A 38 13.22 -4.21 -8.77
C ILE A 38 13.52 -5.69 -8.54
N LEU A 39 14.79 -6.10 -8.41
CA LEU A 39 15.15 -7.47 -8.06
C LEU A 39 14.56 -7.89 -6.71
N GLN A 40 14.65 -7.03 -5.69
CA GLN A 40 14.00 -7.29 -4.39
C GLN A 40 12.48 -7.41 -4.51
N MET A 41 11.84 -6.66 -5.42
CA MET A 41 10.41 -6.77 -5.68
C MET A 41 10.08 -8.09 -6.39
N LEU A 42 10.87 -8.48 -7.39
CA LEU A 42 10.71 -9.74 -8.13
C LEU A 42 10.93 -10.97 -7.24
N GLU A 43 11.93 -10.94 -6.35
CA GLU A 43 12.19 -12.02 -5.39
C GLU A 43 10.99 -12.28 -4.46
N ARG A 44 10.27 -11.21 -4.10
CA ARG A 44 9.08 -11.27 -3.24
C ARG A 44 7.78 -11.42 -4.02
N PHE A 45 7.84 -11.37 -5.35
CA PHE A 45 6.67 -11.45 -6.20
C PHE A 45 6.14 -12.89 -6.18
N SER A 46 4.92 -13.07 -5.69
CA SER A 46 4.26 -14.38 -5.67
C SER A 46 3.35 -14.48 -6.89
N SER A 47 3.69 -15.41 -7.79
CA SER A 47 2.89 -15.76 -8.96
C SER A 47 2.35 -17.19 -8.81
N PRO A 48 1.08 -17.47 -9.21
CA PRO A 48 0.11 -16.52 -9.75
C PRO A 48 -0.50 -15.60 -8.69
N VAL A 49 -0.86 -14.36 -9.07
CA VAL A 49 -1.61 -13.46 -8.19
C VAL A 49 -3.02 -14.04 -7.99
N SER A 50 -3.40 -14.33 -6.74
CA SER A 50 -4.71 -14.87 -6.39
C SER A 50 -5.46 -13.95 -5.43
N VAL A 51 -6.80 -14.01 -5.49
CA VAL A 51 -7.68 -13.26 -4.57
C VAL A 51 -7.36 -13.64 -3.13
N ASP A 52 -7.16 -14.93 -2.84
CA ASP A 52 -6.86 -15.41 -1.49
C ASP A 52 -5.51 -14.89 -0.97
N ALA A 53 -4.47 -14.83 -1.82
CA ALA A 53 -3.18 -14.27 -1.42
C ALA A 53 -3.29 -12.78 -1.05
N VAL A 54 -4.13 -12.02 -1.76
CA VAL A 54 -4.38 -10.61 -1.45
C VAL A 54 -5.22 -10.45 -0.19
N LEU A 55 -6.26 -11.26 0.00
CA LEU A 55 -7.12 -11.20 1.18
C LEU A 55 -6.39 -11.58 2.48
N ASN A 56 -5.40 -12.48 2.40
CA ASN A 56 -4.60 -12.92 3.55
C ASN A 56 -3.28 -12.14 3.71
N SER A 57 -3.11 -11.03 2.99
CA SER A 57 -1.87 -10.25 3.05
C SER A 57 -1.76 -9.40 4.32
N GLU A 58 -0.54 -9.31 4.86
CA GLU A 58 -0.24 -8.53 6.07
C GLU A 58 0.27 -7.12 5.71
N GLU A 59 -0.08 -6.13 6.54
CA GLU A 59 0.39 -4.75 6.35
C GLU A 59 1.92 -4.69 6.55
N PRO A 60 2.71 -4.10 5.62
CA PRO A 60 4.16 -4.03 5.78
C PRO A 60 4.59 -3.27 7.03
N SER A 61 5.68 -3.73 7.68
CA SER A 61 6.19 -3.17 8.95
C SER A 61 6.39 -1.65 8.93
N HIS A 62 6.92 -1.10 7.84
CA HIS A 62 7.16 0.34 7.69
C HIS A 62 5.86 1.16 7.66
N VAL A 63 4.74 0.58 7.17
CA VAL A 63 3.43 1.24 7.19
C VAL A 63 2.87 1.20 8.62
N GLN A 64 2.98 0.05 9.29
CA GLN A 64 2.56 -0.10 10.69
C GLN A 64 3.30 0.90 11.60
N GLN A 65 4.62 1.06 11.41
CA GLN A 65 5.43 2.01 12.17
C GLN A 65 5.01 3.46 11.92
N ARG A 66 4.76 3.84 10.66
CA ARG A 66 4.29 5.19 10.32
C ARG A 66 2.95 5.51 10.96
N ARG A 67 1.99 4.57 10.93
CA ARG A 67 0.68 4.75 11.58
C ARG A 67 0.79 4.95 13.09
N ARG A 68 1.70 4.22 13.75
CA ARG A 68 1.95 4.38 15.20
C ARG A 68 2.47 5.79 15.48
N ALA A 69 3.46 6.25 14.72
CA ALA A 69 4.00 7.59 14.86
C ALA A 69 2.94 8.69 14.65
N ASP A 70 2.06 8.54 13.65
CA ASP A 70 0.97 9.51 13.40
C ASP A 70 -0.06 9.53 14.54
N ARG A 71 -0.35 8.37 15.15
CA ARG A 71 -1.25 8.28 16.29
C ARG A 71 -0.71 9.02 17.51
N ASP A 72 0.59 8.87 17.78
CA ASP A 72 1.25 9.53 18.91
C ASP A 72 1.41 11.04 18.69
N ARG A 73 1.38 11.49 17.43
CA ARG A 73 1.41 12.91 17.07
C ARG A 73 0.10 13.66 17.27
N ARG A 74 -1.02 12.95 17.51
CA ARG A 74 -2.34 13.59 17.66
C ARG A 74 -2.48 14.18 19.07
N PRO A 75 -2.63 15.51 19.22
CA PRO A 75 -2.76 16.11 20.54
C PRO A 75 -4.04 15.60 21.23
N PRO A 76 -4.05 15.42 22.56
CA PRO A 76 -5.25 15.04 23.29
C PRO A 76 -6.34 16.07 23.01
N ARG A 77 -7.56 15.60 22.69
CA ARG A 77 -8.73 16.48 22.57
C ARG A 77 -8.95 17.14 23.92
N THR A 78 -8.47 18.37 24.10
CA THR A 78 -8.88 19.21 25.22
C THR A 78 -10.38 19.44 25.07
N ARG A 79 -11.16 18.96 26.04
CA ARG A 79 -12.57 19.32 26.19
C ARG A 79 -12.62 20.81 26.49
N ALA A 80 -12.84 21.64 25.46
CA ALA A 80 -13.17 23.03 25.66
C ALA A 80 -14.55 23.10 26.34
N ARG A 81 -14.53 23.49 27.61
CA ARG A 81 -15.68 23.88 28.41
C ARG A 81 -16.06 25.30 27.99
N THR A 82 -17.06 25.45 27.14
CA THR A 82 -17.78 26.72 26.94
C THR A 82 -19.25 26.42 27.22
N GLY A 83 -19.89 26.92 28.28
CA GLY A 83 -19.75 28.23 28.89
C GLY A 83 -20.69 29.21 28.22
N ASN A 84 -21.98 29.05 28.53
CA ASN A 84 -23.08 30.02 28.61
C ASN A 84 -22.90 31.44 28.01
N GLN A 85 -23.88 31.87 27.20
CA GLN A 85 -24.41 33.26 27.04
C GLN A 85 -25.57 33.18 26.02
N HIS A 86 -26.84 33.11 26.44
CA HIS A 86 -27.77 34.22 26.72
C HIS A 86 -27.65 35.41 25.76
N TYR A 87 -28.64 35.53 24.85
CA TYR A 87 -29.48 36.73 24.63
C TYR A 87 -30.81 36.29 24.02
#